data_AF-A0A934G7R0-F1
#
_entry.id   AF-A0A934G7R0-F1
#
_cell.length_a   1.000
_cell.length_b   1.000
_cell.length_c   1.000
_cell.angle_alpha   90.00
_cell.angle_beta   90.00
_cell.angle_gamma   90.00
#
_symmetry.space_group_name_H-M   'P 1'
#
loop_
_entity.id
_entity.type
_entity.pdbx_description
1 polymer ?
#
loop_
_entity_poly.entity_id
_entity_poly.type
_entity_poly.pdbx_seq_one_letter_code
_entity_poly.pdbx_strand_id
1 'polypeptide(L)'
;MALQKISFKVPPGLWGSFSNQANGLFINRAPFLNHMIAREAGELADDLGQRQLSLRAKKHISNMLQLQGAKSVNIEVERSTAHALNEVVSGANLVRDAFLSRLIIFLRSSDALLKYLEIPSEVGTFGDHLERMPSSPMKAMEAVRDDPLFYVRNYVKERWACGIYAVPLPRELDWAACYIEDKEVPGTKAHKEVQRQSAKLFEMLEAKAFEKAPIPKKGRAK
;
A
#
# COMPACT_ATOMS: atom_id res chain seq x y z
N MET A 1 18.77 -23.10 -9.15
CA MET A 1 19.38 -21.75 -9.07
C MET A 1 19.98 -21.55 -7.68
N ALA A 2 21.00 -20.72 -7.52
CA ALA A 2 21.61 -20.51 -6.21
C ALA A 2 20.68 -19.68 -5.30
N LEU A 3 20.31 -20.24 -4.15
CA LEU A 3 19.51 -19.57 -3.14
C LEU A 3 20.42 -18.72 -2.23
N GLN A 4 19.86 -17.64 -1.71
CA GLN A 4 20.46 -16.84 -0.66
C GLN A 4 19.41 -16.37 0.34
N LYS A 5 19.86 -16.13 1.56
CA LYS A 5 19.02 -15.66 2.64
C LYS A 5 18.89 -14.15 2.57
N ILE A 6 17.66 -13.65 2.57
CA ILE A 6 17.38 -12.23 2.80
C ILE A 6 16.65 -12.06 4.13
N SER A 7 16.94 -10.95 4.80
CA SER A 7 16.32 -10.57 6.07
C SER A 7 15.56 -9.27 5.89
N PHE A 8 14.36 -9.21 6.45
CA PHE A 8 13.56 -7.98 6.47
C PHE A 8 12.77 -7.88 7.78
N LYS A 9 12.41 -6.64 8.14
CA LYS A 9 11.61 -6.36 9.33
C LYS A 9 10.12 -6.30 8.98
N VAL A 10 9.30 -6.94 9.81
CA VAL A 10 7.84 -7.00 9.64
C VAL A 10 7.15 -6.98 11.00
N PRO A 11 5.99 -6.31 11.15
CA PRO A 11 5.23 -6.37 12.41
C PRO A 11 4.85 -7.82 12.77
N PRO A 12 5.03 -8.25 14.04
CA PRO A 12 4.81 -9.63 14.44
C PRO A 12 3.39 -10.13 14.17
N GLY A 13 2.39 -9.28 14.38
CA GLY A 13 0.99 -9.62 14.10
C GLY A 13 0.74 -9.89 12.62
N LEU A 14 1.30 -9.06 11.73
CA LEU A 14 1.18 -9.26 10.28
C LEU A 14 1.82 -10.59 9.86
N TRP A 15 3.06 -10.83 10.29
CA TRP A 15 3.79 -12.06 9.95
C TRP A 15 3.13 -13.32 10.51
N GLY A 16 2.64 -13.26 11.75
CA GLY A 16 1.94 -14.36 12.40
C GLY A 16 0.66 -14.74 11.67
N SER A 17 -0.21 -13.77 11.36
CA SER A 17 -1.45 -14.03 10.61
C SER A 17 -1.18 -14.57 9.21
N PHE A 18 -0.23 -13.96 8.48
CA PHE A 18 0.19 -14.47 7.17
C PHE A 18 0.72 -15.90 7.26
N SER A 19 1.54 -16.18 8.27
CA SER A 19 2.11 -17.51 8.47
C SER A 19 1.06 -18.57 8.75
N ASN A 20 0.06 -18.25 9.57
CA ASN A 20 -1.04 -19.15 9.89
C ASN A 20 -1.91 -19.44 8.66
N GLN A 21 -2.24 -18.41 7.87
CA GLN A 21 -3.03 -18.56 6.66
C GLN A 21 -2.29 -19.37 5.60
N ALA A 22 -1.02 -19.06 5.33
CA ALA A 22 -0.20 -19.80 4.37
C ALA A 22 -0.08 -21.28 4.75
N ASN A 23 0.13 -21.57 6.03
CA ASN A 23 0.16 -22.96 6.53
C ASN A 23 -1.19 -23.67 6.33
N GLY A 24 -2.32 -22.99 6.60
CA GLY A 24 -3.66 -23.53 6.39
C GLY A 24 -4.01 -23.80 4.92
N LEU A 25 -3.33 -23.09 4.00
CA LEU A 25 -3.44 -23.29 2.55
C LEU A 25 -2.38 -24.26 2.00
N PHE A 26 -1.59 -24.92 2.86
CA PHE A 26 -0.49 -25.82 2.48
C PHE A 26 0.60 -25.14 1.62
N ILE A 27 0.78 -23.83 1.78
CA ILE A 27 1.76 -23.05 1.03
C ILE A 27 3.07 -22.96 1.81
N ASN A 28 4.18 -23.40 1.21
CA ASN A 28 5.51 -23.13 1.74
C ASN A 28 5.89 -21.66 1.48
N ARG A 29 6.06 -20.90 2.56
CA ARG A 29 6.27 -19.44 2.51
C ARG A 29 7.52 -19.02 1.76
N ALA A 30 8.64 -19.72 1.91
CA ALA A 30 9.90 -19.29 1.29
C ALA A 30 9.84 -19.31 -0.25
N PRO A 31 9.51 -20.43 -0.91
CA PRO A 31 9.36 -20.44 -2.36
C PRO A 31 8.21 -19.55 -2.85
N PHE A 32 7.11 -19.45 -2.08
CA PHE A 32 6.01 -18.56 -2.41
C PHE A 32 6.44 -17.09 -2.40
N LEU A 33 7.09 -16.61 -1.33
CA LEU A 33 7.59 -15.24 -1.26
C LEU A 33 8.71 -14.97 -2.26
N ASN A 34 9.56 -15.95 -2.58
CA ASN A 34 10.54 -15.81 -3.67
C ASN A 34 9.84 -15.53 -5.00
N HIS A 35 8.82 -16.32 -5.34
CA HIS A 35 8.03 -16.11 -6.55
C HIS A 35 7.35 -14.74 -6.56
N MET A 36 6.72 -14.36 -5.44
CA MET A 36 6.05 -13.07 -5.32
C MET A 36 7.02 -11.90 -5.46
N ILE A 37 8.17 -11.94 -4.80
CA ILE A 37 9.15 -10.85 -4.91
C ILE A 37 9.68 -10.73 -6.34
N ALA A 38 9.91 -11.85 -7.02
CA ALA A 38 10.40 -11.85 -8.39
C ALA A 38 9.42 -11.17 -9.36
N ARG A 39 8.12 -11.47 -9.22
CA ARG A 39 7.05 -10.84 -10.02
C ARG A 39 6.87 -9.37 -9.64
N GLU A 40 6.68 -9.11 -8.35
CA GLU A 40 6.24 -7.80 -7.85
C GLU A 40 7.34 -6.74 -7.85
N ALA A 41 8.61 -7.11 -7.98
CA ALA A 41 9.69 -6.14 -8.17
C ALA A 41 9.51 -5.33 -9.46
N GLY A 42 9.04 -5.95 -10.55
CA GLY A 42 8.75 -5.25 -11.80
C GLY A 42 7.57 -4.29 -11.66
N GLU A 43 6.47 -4.76 -11.09
CA GLU A 43 5.27 -3.95 -10.85
C GLU A 43 5.53 -2.79 -9.89
N LEU A 44 6.40 -2.98 -8.88
CA LEU A 44 6.87 -1.92 -8.02
C LEU A 44 7.62 -0.83 -8.79
N ALA A 45 8.49 -1.23 -9.73
CA ALA A 45 9.21 -0.27 -10.56
C ALA A 45 8.26 0.51 -11.47
N ASP A 46 7.29 -0.17 -12.09
CA ASP A 46 6.30 0.45 -12.97
C ASP A 46 5.37 1.40 -12.21
N ASP A 47 4.87 1.00 -11.04
CA ASP A 47 3.99 1.81 -10.20
C ASP A 47 4.65 3.10 -9.72
N LEU A 48 5.95 3.06 -9.43
CA LEU A 48 6.71 4.21 -8.96
C LEU A 48 7.23 5.07 -10.10
N GLY A 49 7.47 4.48 -11.29
CA GLY A 49 8.09 5.16 -12.41
C GLY A 49 9.43 5.79 -12.01
N GLN A 50 9.54 7.12 -12.16
CA GLN A 50 10.74 7.89 -11.79
C GLN A 50 10.68 8.50 -10.38
N ARG A 51 9.68 8.12 -9.56
CA ARG A 51 9.52 8.67 -8.21
C ARG A 51 10.56 8.09 -7.26
N GLN A 52 11.13 8.96 -6.44
CA GLN A 52 12.06 8.58 -5.38
C GLN A 52 11.60 9.15 -4.04
N LEU A 53 11.75 8.35 -2.98
CA LEU A 53 11.56 8.87 -1.63
C LEU A 53 12.62 9.92 -1.30
N SER A 54 12.21 11.01 -0.66
CA SER A 54 13.16 11.89 0.01
C SER A 54 13.81 11.16 1.20
N LEU A 55 14.98 11.63 1.64
CA LEU A 55 15.62 11.11 2.86
C LEU A 55 14.72 11.24 4.10
N ARG A 56 13.86 12.26 4.15
CA ARG A 56 12.93 12.48 5.26
C ARG A 56 11.77 11.50 5.22
N ALA A 57 11.18 11.27 4.04
CA ALA A 57 10.13 10.28 3.85
C ALA A 57 10.62 8.87 4.17
N LYS A 58 11.81 8.49 3.66
CA LYS A 58 12.46 7.21 3.99
C LYS A 58 12.65 7.02 5.50
N LYS A 59 13.15 8.07 6.18
CA LYS A 59 13.33 8.04 7.64
C LYS A 59 12.00 7.94 8.39
N HIS A 60 10.97 8.66 7.95
CA HIS A 60 9.62 8.58 8.52
C HIS A 60 9.08 7.16 8.46
N ILE A 61 9.08 6.53 7.28
CA ILE A 61 8.61 5.15 7.07
C ILE A 61 9.39 4.17 7.98
N SER A 62 10.71 4.33 8.06
CA SER A 62 11.57 3.47 8.87
C SER A 62 11.27 3.59 10.37
N ASN A 63 11.01 4.81 10.85
CA ASN A 63 10.62 5.08 12.23
C ASN A 63 9.22 4.51 12.53
N MET A 64 8.26 4.71 11.62
CA MET A 64 6.91 4.15 11.77
C MET A 64 6.95 2.62 11.88
N LEU A 65 7.80 1.96 11.09
CA LEU A 65 7.98 0.51 11.17
C LEU A 65 8.59 0.06 12.51
N GLN A 66 9.54 0.82 13.06
CA GLN A 66 10.06 0.54 14.40
C GLN A 66 8.98 0.66 15.48
N LEU A 67 8.09 1.65 15.38
CA LEU A 67 6.99 1.83 16.34
C LEU A 67 6.00 0.65 16.33
N GLN A 68 5.90 -0.09 15.23
CA GLN A 68 5.11 -1.33 15.16
C GLN A 68 5.76 -2.54 15.86
N GLY A 69 6.94 -2.36 16.48
CA GLY A 69 7.67 -3.47 17.12
C GLY A 69 8.14 -4.53 16.13
N ALA A 70 8.49 -4.10 14.90
CA ALA A 70 8.85 -5.00 13.81
C ALA A 70 10.01 -5.93 14.17
N LYS A 71 9.86 -7.22 13.85
CA LYS A 71 10.87 -8.26 14.07
C LYS A 71 11.52 -8.66 12.75
N SER A 72 12.80 -9.00 12.81
CA SER A 72 13.53 -9.52 11.66
C SER A 72 13.08 -10.95 11.38
N VAL A 73 12.65 -11.20 10.15
CA VAL A 73 12.38 -12.55 9.63
C VAL A 73 13.34 -12.84 8.47
N ASN A 74 13.49 -14.12 8.16
CA ASN A 74 14.39 -14.58 7.11
C ASN A 74 13.67 -15.46 6.14
N ILE A 75 13.95 -15.28 4.85
CA ILE A 75 13.47 -16.14 3.78
C ILE A 75 14.62 -16.45 2.81
N GLU A 76 14.53 -17.61 2.18
CA GLU A 76 15.44 -18.01 1.10
C GLU A 76 14.84 -17.61 -0.24
N VAL A 77 15.62 -16.90 -1.03
CA VAL A 77 15.23 -16.41 -2.36
C VAL A 77 16.35 -16.68 -3.35
N GLU A 78 16.02 -16.70 -4.64
CA GLU A 78 17.03 -16.79 -5.68
C GLU A 78 17.89 -15.52 -5.72
N ARG A 79 19.16 -15.67 -6.09
CA ARG A 79 20.07 -14.52 -6.22
C ARG A 79 19.56 -13.48 -7.24
N SER A 80 18.97 -13.93 -8.34
CA SER A 80 18.34 -13.09 -9.37
C SER A 80 17.21 -12.24 -8.77
N THR A 81 16.28 -12.86 -8.04
CA THR A 81 15.17 -12.20 -7.36
C THR A 81 15.66 -11.12 -6.39
N ALA A 82 16.65 -11.45 -5.57
CA ALA A 82 17.20 -10.51 -4.62
C ALA A 82 17.98 -9.36 -5.28
N HIS A 83 18.66 -9.63 -6.40
CA HIS A 83 19.32 -8.60 -7.20
C HIS A 83 18.29 -7.61 -7.75
N ALA A 84 17.26 -8.11 -8.45
CA ALA A 84 16.18 -7.30 -9.02
C ALA A 84 15.49 -6.45 -7.94
N LEU A 85 15.19 -7.04 -6.77
CA LEU A 85 14.64 -6.30 -5.64
C LEU A 85 15.58 -5.18 -5.18
N ASN A 86 16.88 -5.46 -5.03
CA ASN A 86 17.85 -4.47 -4.57
C ASN A 86 18.02 -3.32 -5.58
N GLU A 87 17.95 -3.60 -6.89
CA GLU A 87 18.00 -2.58 -7.93
C GLU A 87 16.83 -1.60 -7.81
N VAL A 88 15.59 -2.10 -7.70
CA VAL A 88 14.41 -1.25 -7.54
C VAL A 88 14.44 -0.48 -6.23
N VAL A 89 14.83 -1.13 -5.13
CA VAL A 89 14.94 -0.50 -3.81
C VAL A 89 15.95 0.64 -3.81
N SER A 90 17.13 0.42 -4.41
CA SER A 90 18.16 1.46 -4.50
C SER A 90 17.74 2.58 -5.46
N GLY A 91 17.18 2.23 -6.62
CA GLY A 91 16.77 3.17 -7.66
C GLY A 91 15.66 4.14 -7.22
N ALA A 92 14.68 3.65 -6.46
CA ALA A 92 13.58 4.48 -5.92
C ALA A 92 13.83 4.99 -4.48
N ASN A 93 15.03 4.75 -3.92
CA ASN A 93 15.41 5.08 -2.55
C ASN A 93 14.45 4.51 -1.48
N LEU A 94 13.95 3.29 -1.69
CA LEU A 94 12.91 2.67 -0.87
C LEU A 94 13.41 2.17 0.49
N VAL A 95 12.45 1.92 1.39
CA VAL A 95 12.64 1.07 2.57
C VAL A 95 12.23 -0.34 2.17
N ARG A 96 13.20 -1.26 1.95
CA ARG A 96 12.93 -2.64 1.53
C ARG A 96 11.91 -3.35 2.43
N ASP A 97 12.05 -3.15 3.74
CA ASP A 97 11.17 -3.74 4.75
C ASP A 97 9.71 -3.26 4.60
N ALA A 98 9.51 -2.01 4.20
CA ALA A 98 8.18 -1.45 3.96
C ALA A 98 7.53 -2.06 2.71
N PHE A 99 8.29 -2.22 1.62
CA PHE A 99 7.81 -2.93 0.43
C PHE A 99 7.40 -4.37 0.75
N LEU A 100 8.27 -5.15 1.40
CA LEU A 100 7.97 -6.55 1.72
C LEU A 100 6.79 -6.68 2.69
N SER A 101 6.67 -5.75 3.63
CA SER A 101 5.50 -5.64 4.50
C SER A 101 4.23 -5.33 3.71
N ARG A 102 4.29 -4.39 2.77
CA ARG A 102 3.17 -4.00 1.91
C ARG A 102 2.71 -5.15 1.02
N LEU A 103 3.65 -5.91 0.46
CA LEU A 103 3.38 -7.12 -0.30
C LEU A 103 2.57 -8.12 0.55
N ILE A 104 2.98 -8.37 1.80
CA ILE A 104 2.25 -9.26 2.71
C ILE A 104 0.87 -8.70 3.06
N ILE A 105 0.74 -7.38 3.25
CA ILE A 105 -0.56 -6.72 3.48
C ILE A 105 -1.52 -7.02 2.34
N PHE A 106 -1.10 -6.86 1.08
CA PHE A 106 -1.96 -7.11 -0.07
C PHE A 106 -2.23 -8.60 -0.32
N LEU A 107 -1.26 -9.47 -0.09
CA LEU A 107 -1.47 -10.92 -0.20
C LEU A 107 -2.52 -11.42 0.81
N ARG A 108 -2.61 -10.77 1.98
CA ARG A 108 -3.58 -11.12 3.02
C ARG A 108 -4.89 -10.35 2.90
N SER A 109 -4.83 -9.12 2.37
CA SER A 109 -5.89 -8.11 2.26
C SER A 109 -7.08 -8.30 3.21
N SER A 110 -7.03 -7.69 4.39
CA SER A 110 -8.17 -7.70 5.30
C SER A 110 -9.39 -6.99 4.69
N ASP A 111 -10.60 -7.40 5.04
CA ASP A 111 -11.85 -6.77 4.59
C ASP A 111 -11.88 -5.25 4.78
N ALA A 112 -11.32 -4.76 5.90
CA ALA A 112 -11.21 -3.33 6.16
C ALA A 112 -10.34 -2.59 5.13
N LEU A 113 -9.25 -3.23 4.67
CA LEU A 113 -8.37 -2.68 3.64
C LEU A 113 -9.04 -2.73 2.27
N LEU A 114 -9.68 -3.86 1.93
CA LEU A 114 -10.41 -4.00 0.67
C LEU A 114 -11.52 -2.94 0.59
N LYS A 115 -12.29 -2.77 1.66
CA LYS A 115 -13.32 -1.73 1.77
C LYS A 115 -12.74 -0.32 1.63
N TYR A 116 -11.61 -0.03 2.27
CA TYR A 116 -10.94 1.27 2.15
C TYR A 116 -10.54 1.58 0.70
N LEU A 117 -10.07 0.57 -0.02
CA LEU A 117 -9.64 0.69 -1.42
C LEU A 117 -10.79 0.54 -2.42
N GLU A 118 -12.04 0.40 -1.95
CA GLU A 118 -13.23 0.16 -2.77
C GLU A 118 -13.14 -1.11 -3.63
N ILE A 119 -12.47 -2.14 -3.12
CA ILE A 119 -12.30 -3.44 -3.76
C ILE A 119 -13.40 -4.38 -3.24
N PRO A 120 -14.17 -5.05 -4.13
CA PRO A 120 -15.12 -6.07 -3.74
C PRO A 120 -14.47 -7.21 -2.96
N SER A 121 -15.16 -7.75 -1.95
CA SER A 121 -14.68 -8.92 -1.21
C SER A 121 -14.76 -10.23 -2.00
N GLU A 122 -15.59 -10.26 -3.04
CA GLU A 122 -15.80 -11.41 -3.93
C GLU A 122 -15.75 -10.94 -5.38
N VAL A 123 -15.03 -11.70 -6.21
CA VAL A 123 -14.89 -11.44 -7.64
C VAL A 123 -15.93 -12.28 -8.40
N GLY A 124 -16.65 -11.68 -9.35
CA GLY A 124 -17.50 -12.43 -10.28
C GLY A 124 -19.02 -12.28 -10.08
N THR A 125 -19.46 -11.35 -9.23
CA THR A 125 -20.89 -11.03 -9.08
C THR A 125 -21.34 -10.07 -10.18
N PHE A 126 -21.56 -10.59 -11.39
CA PHE A 126 -22.19 -9.91 -12.53
C PHE A 126 -21.63 -8.52 -12.91
N GLY A 127 -20.74 -8.46 -13.91
CA GLY A 127 -20.41 -7.21 -14.62
C GLY A 127 -18.93 -6.83 -14.66
N ASP A 128 -18.07 -7.53 -13.92
CA ASP A 128 -16.62 -7.28 -14.02
C ASP A 128 -16.07 -7.75 -15.38
N HIS A 129 -15.37 -6.85 -16.06
CA HIS A 129 -14.63 -7.11 -17.30
C HIS A 129 -13.27 -7.81 -17.06
N LEU A 130 -13.02 -8.28 -15.84
CA LEU A 130 -11.77 -8.93 -15.45
C LEU A 130 -11.71 -10.39 -15.91
N GLU A 131 -10.50 -10.91 -16.03
CA GLU A 131 -10.25 -12.29 -16.45
C GLU A 131 -11.00 -13.28 -15.55
N ARG A 132 -11.68 -14.24 -16.19
CA ARG A 132 -12.47 -15.25 -15.49
C ARG A 132 -11.56 -16.33 -14.92
N MET A 133 -11.80 -16.71 -13.66
CA MET A 133 -11.11 -17.82 -13.04
C MET A 133 -11.44 -19.15 -13.76
N PRO A 134 -10.45 -20.02 -14.03
CA PRO A 134 -10.71 -21.34 -14.59
C PRO A 134 -11.62 -22.18 -13.68
N SER A 135 -12.50 -22.98 -14.28
CA SER A 135 -13.35 -23.93 -13.53
C SER A 135 -12.58 -25.16 -13.03
N SER A 136 -11.42 -25.47 -13.63
CA SER A 136 -10.55 -26.56 -13.17
C SER A 136 -9.80 -26.11 -11.90
N PRO A 137 -9.92 -26.84 -10.78
CA PRO A 137 -9.28 -26.44 -9.52
C PRO A 137 -7.76 -26.25 -9.64
N MET A 138 -7.06 -27.16 -10.33
CA MET A 138 -5.62 -27.05 -10.51
C MET A 138 -5.24 -25.83 -11.35
N LYS A 139 -5.99 -25.54 -12.41
CA LYS A 139 -5.77 -24.34 -13.23
C LYS A 139 -6.11 -23.05 -12.47
N ALA A 140 -7.12 -23.08 -11.60
CA ALA A 140 -7.44 -21.95 -10.74
C ALA A 140 -6.30 -21.67 -9.75
N MET A 141 -5.73 -22.73 -9.15
CA MET A 141 -4.55 -22.61 -8.29
C MET A 141 -3.32 -22.10 -9.05
N GLU A 142 -3.11 -22.53 -10.30
CA GLU A 142 -2.04 -22.02 -11.17
C GLU A 142 -2.25 -20.54 -11.52
N ALA A 143 -3.46 -20.14 -11.88
CA ALA A 143 -3.78 -18.73 -12.17
C ALA A 143 -3.54 -17.85 -10.93
N VAL A 144 -3.99 -18.29 -9.75
CA VAL A 144 -3.74 -17.58 -8.49
C VAL A 144 -2.26 -17.60 -8.13
N ARG A 145 -1.54 -18.71 -8.35
CA ARG A 145 -0.09 -18.77 -8.11
C ARG A 145 0.64 -17.77 -8.98
N ASP A 146 0.30 -17.73 -10.26
CA ASP A 146 0.99 -16.94 -11.26
C ASP A 146 0.78 -15.45 -10.96
N ASP A 147 -0.45 -14.99 -10.72
CA ASP A 147 -0.73 -13.59 -10.33
C ASP A 147 -1.75 -13.45 -9.17
N PRO A 148 -1.33 -13.64 -7.91
CA PRO A 148 -2.28 -13.57 -6.80
C PRO A 148 -2.84 -12.16 -6.55
N LEU A 149 -2.16 -11.13 -7.06
CA LEU A 149 -2.57 -9.73 -6.88
C LEU A 149 -3.32 -9.17 -8.09
N PHE A 150 -3.60 -9.97 -9.12
CA PHE A 150 -4.26 -9.53 -10.35
C PHE A 150 -5.51 -8.69 -10.07
N TYR A 151 -6.49 -9.23 -9.34
CA TYR A 151 -7.76 -8.56 -9.08
C TYR A 151 -7.57 -7.28 -8.26
N VAL A 152 -6.81 -7.37 -7.16
CA VAL A 152 -6.49 -6.22 -6.30
C VAL A 152 -5.84 -5.10 -7.12
N ARG A 153 -4.86 -5.45 -7.97
CA ARG A 153 -4.15 -4.48 -8.81
C ARG A 153 -5.06 -3.82 -9.82
N ASN A 154 -5.93 -4.58 -10.49
CA ASN A 154 -6.84 -4.01 -11.49
C ASN A 154 -7.87 -3.07 -10.85
N TYR A 155 -8.49 -3.45 -9.72
CA TYR A 155 -9.41 -2.55 -9.03
C TYR A 155 -8.72 -1.29 -8.50
N VAL A 156 -7.49 -1.39 -7.96
CA VAL A 156 -6.75 -0.20 -7.53
C VAL A 156 -6.42 0.69 -8.73
N LYS A 157 -6.00 0.13 -9.87
CA LYS A 157 -5.76 0.89 -11.10
C LYS A 157 -7.03 1.60 -11.59
N GLU A 158 -8.17 0.93 -11.56
CA GLU A 158 -9.46 1.50 -11.99
C GLU A 158 -9.96 2.61 -11.04
N ARG A 159 -9.92 2.36 -9.72
CA ARG A 159 -10.51 3.26 -8.70
C ARG A 159 -9.61 4.43 -8.34
N TRP A 160 -8.29 4.22 -8.33
CA TRP A 160 -7.31 5.18 -7.81
C TRP A 160 -6.37 5.72 -8.89
N ALA A 161 -6.50 5.28 -10.15
CA ALA A 161 -5.64 5.69 -11.28
C ALA A 161 -4.13 5.57 -11.00
N CYS A 162 -3.76 4.60 -10.16
CA CYS A 162 -2.38 4.29 -9.80
C CYS A 162 -2.25 2.80 -9.44
N GLY A 163 -1.03 2.32 -9.24
CA GLY A 163 -0.81 0.94 -8.82
C GLY A 163 -0.74 0.74 -7.31
N ILE A 164 -0.76 -0.52 -6.88
CA ILE A 164 -0.86 -0.93 -5.48
C ILE A 164 0.34 -0.48 -4.64
N TYR A 165 1.49 -0.22 -5.25
CA TYR A 165 2.67 0.29 -4.55
C TYR A 165 2.69 1.82 -4.46
N ALA A 166 1.89 2.51 -5.29
CA ALA A 166 1.76 3.97 -5.28
C ALA A 166 0.47 4.48 -4.62
N VAL A 167 -0.54 3.62 -4.41
CA VAL A 167 -1.82 4.00 -3.80
C VAL A 167 -1.62 4.48 -2.35
N PRO A 168 -2.23 5.62 -1.94
CA PRO A 168 -2.18 6.05 -0.55
C PRO A 168 -2.93 5.03 0.33
N LEU A 169 -2.32 4.70 1.47
CA LEU A 169 -2.96 3.89 2.51
C LEU A 169 -3.28 4.77 3.73
N PRO A 170 -4.12 4.30 4.67
CA PRO A 170 -4.32 4.98 5.94
C PRO A 170 -2.98 5.25 6.64
N ARG A 171 -2.86 6.38 7.35
CA ARG A 171 -1.58 6.83 7.94
C ARG A 171 -1.02 5.84 8.97
N GLU A 172 -1.89 5.03 9.56
CA GLU A 172 -1.55 3.92 10.46
C GLU A 172 -0.69 2.86 9.75
N LEU A 173 -0.69 2.84 8.41
CA LEU A 173 0.09 1.96 7.54
C LEU A 173 1.25 2.67 6.83
N ASP A 174 1.63 3.89 7.23
CA ASP A 174 2.80 4.61 6.69
C ASP A 174 4.09 3.76 6.75
N TRP A 175 4.20 2.86 7.74
CA TRP A 175 5.32 1.93 7.88
C TRP A 175 5.45 0.91 6.74
N ALA A 176 4.39 0.73 5.95
CA ALA A 176 4.35 -0.10 4.74
C ALA A 176 4.16 0.73 3.47
N ALA A 177 4.45 2.03 3.50
CA ALA A 177 4.43 2.85 2.29
C ALA A 177 5.68 2.62 1.42
N CYS A 178 5.50 2.45 0.11
CA CYS A 178 6.62 2.48 -0.84
C CYS A 178 6.94 3.92 -1.26
N TYR A 179 5.94 4.81 -1.28
CA TYR A 179 6.12 6.22 -1.59
C TYR A 179 5.24 7.09 -0.70
N ILE A 180 5.79 8.19 -0.20
CA ILE A 180 5.08 9.26 0.52
C ILE A 180 5.67 10.59 0.05
N GLU A 181 4.82 11.54 -0.31
CA GLU A 181 5.26 12.88 -0.67
C GLU A 181 5.73 13.66 0.57
N ASP A 182 6.72 14.54 0.40
CA ASP A 182 7.24 15.35 1.49
C ASP A 182 6.15 16.18 2.20
N LYS A 183 5.10 16.59 1.49
CA LYS A 183 3.97 17.34 2.06
C LYS A 183 3.16 16.54 3.09
N GLU A 184 3.26 15.22 3.06
CA GLU A 184 2.54 14.30 3.95
C GLU A 184 3.40 13.83 5.13
N VAL A 185 4.72 14.07 5.05
CA VAL A 185 5.69 13.71 6.08
C VAL A 185 5.78 14.81 7.15
N PRO A 186 5.44 14.53 8.43
CA PRO A 186 5.52 15.52 9.49
C PRO A 186 6.94 16.11 9.64
N GLY A 187 6.99 17.43 9.86
CA GLY A 187 8.24 18.15 10.10
C GLY A 187 8.99 18.62 8.86
N THR A 188 8.58 18.23 7.64
CA THR A 188 9.13 18.79 6.41
C THR A 188 8.66 20.25 6.20
N LYS A 189 9.35 20.99 5.33
CA LYS A 189 8.93 22.35 4.95
C LYS A 189 7.60 22.32 4.19
N ALA A 190 7.44 21.38 3.27
CA ALA A 190 6.22 21.20 2.48
C ALA A 190 5.01 20.89 3.36
N HIS A 191 5.15 20.01 4.35
CA HIS A 191 4.08 19.69 5.29
C HIS A 191 3.67 20.90 6.13
N LYS A 192 4.64 21.69 6.62
CA LYS A 192 4.36 22.93 7.36
C LYS A 192 3.63 23.95 6.50
N GLU A 193 3.96 24.03 5.22
CA GLU A 193 3.30 24.95 4.28
C GLU A 193 1.86 24.52 4.00
N VAL A 194 1.62 23.22 3.75
CA VAL A 194 0.26 22.69 3.62
C VAL A 194 -0.56 22.94 4.89
N GLN A 195 0.00 22.72 6.08
CA GLN A 195 -0.70 23.01 7.34
C GLN A 195 -1.07 24.50 7.47
N ARG A 196 -0.18 25.41 7.09
CA ARG A 196 -0.46 26.85 7.10
C ARG A 196 -1.55 27.23 6.10
N GLN A 197 -1.52 26.65 4.89
CA GLN A 197 -2.52 26.90 3.87
C GLN A 197 -3.89 26.36 4.28
N SER A 198 -3.95 25.15 4.83
CA SER A 198 -5.19 24.56 5.35
C SER A 198 -5.75 25.36 6.52
N ALA A 199 -4.90 25.83 7.44
CA ALA A 199 -5.33 26.68 8.56
C ALA A 199 -5.92 28.01 8.07
N LYS A 200 -5.27 28.68 7.09
CA LYS A 200 -5.80 29.90 6.47
C LYS A 200 -7.13 29.66 5.75
N LEU A 201 -7.25 28.55 5.02
CA LEU A 201 -8.48 28.20 4.32
C LEU A 201 -9.63 27.94 5.30
N PHE A 202 -9.34 27.24 6.41
CA PHE A 202 -10.30 26.98 7.46
C PHE A 202 -10.78 28.29 8.12
N GLU A 203 -9.86 29.18 8.46
CA GLU A 203 -10.18 30.52 9.00
C GLU A 203 -11.06 31.33 8.04
N MET A 204 -10.76 31.30 6.73
CA MET A 204 -11.60 31.95 5.71
C MET A 204 -12.99 31.33 5.59
N LEU A 205 -13.12 30.01 5.75
CA LEU A 205 -14.40 29.30 5.71
C LEU A 205 -15.23 29.59 6.95
N GLU A 206 -14.61 29.62 8.14
CA GLU A 206 -15.28 30.04 9.38
C GLU A 206 -15.77 31.48 9.27
N ALA A 207 -14.92 32.42 8.84
CA ALA A 207 -15.31 33.81 8.63
C ALA A 207 -16.55 33.94 7.72
N LYS A 208 -16.58 33.19 6.60
CA LYS A 208 -17.75 33.15 5.69
C LYS A 208 -18.97 32.44 6.27
N ALA A 209 -18.79 31.43 7.12
CA ALA A 209 -19.90 30.73 7.77
C ALA A 209 -20.61 31.60 8.82
N PHE A 210 -19.86 32.51 9.47
CA PHE A 210 -20.39 33.48 10.43
C PHE A 210 -20.94 34.77 9.78
N GLU A 211 -20.77 34.97 8.47
CA GLU A 211 -21.38 36.07 7.70
C GLU A 211 -22.86 35.82 7.29
N LYS A 212 -23.54 34.80 7.83
CA LYS A 212 -24.92 34.48 7.39
C LYS A 212 -25.93 35.63 7.59
N ALA A 213 -26.38 36.13 6.43
CA ALA A 213 -27.68 36.67 6.04
C ALA A 213 -28.29 37.81 6.88
N PRO A 214 -28.49 39.02 6.30
CA PRO A 214 -29.24 40.07 6.97
C PRO A 214 -30.66 39.59 7.25
N ILE A 215 -31.03 39.58 8.54
CA ILE A 215 -32.38 39.29 9.00
C ILE A 215 -33.32 40.30 8.33
N PRO A 216 -34.29 39.87 7.49
CA PRO A 216 -35.23 40.81 6.90
C PRO A 216 -36.09 41.40 8.01
N LYS A 217 -35.93 42.71 8.25
CA LYS A 217 -36.77 43.45 9.18
C LYS A 217 -38.21 43.35 8.70
N LYS A 218 -39.06 42.61 9.43
CA LYS A 218 -40.52 42.61 9.23
C LYS A 218 -41.02 44.06 9.32
N GLY A 219 -41.44 44.60 8.17
CA GLY A 219 -42.12 45.89 8.11
C GLY A 219 -43.40 45.83 8.95
N ARG A 220 -43.55 46.78 9.87
CA ARG A 220 -44.84 47.03 10.54
C ARG A 220 -45.82 47.56 9.50
N ALA A 221 -46.86 46.78 9.20
CA ALA A 221 -48.04 47.28 8.50
C ALA A 221 -48.73 48.32 9.40
N LYS A 222 -49.10 49.45 8.79
CA LYS A 222 -49.99 50.47 9.36
C LYS A 222 -51.43 50.08 9.14
#